data_AF-A0A945H6N9-F1
#
_entry.id   AF-A0A945H6N9-F1
#
_cell.length_a   1.000
_cell.length_b   1.000
_cell.length_c   1.000
_cell.angle_alpha   90.00
_cell.angle_beta   90.00
_cell.angle_gamma   90.00
#
_symmetry.space_group_name_H-M   'P 1'
#
loop_
_entity.id
_entity.type
_entity.pdbx_description
1 polymer ?
#
loop_
_entity_poly.entity_id
_entity_poly.type
_entity_poly.pdbx_seq_one_letter_code
_entity_poly.pdbx_strand_id
1 'polypeptide(L)' 'VEYLLSVDPSSMRLQYGVVRNPFVPVDGYRAEVNVCVSGKGSTLRFTGRFERPEDPEQVEQMLLGAYQMMTTSIEAYLS' A
#
# COMPACT_ATOMS: atom_id res chain seq x y z
N VAL A 1 -8.99 7.93 6.37
CA VAL A 1 -8.06 8.54 7.37
C VAL A 1 -6.90 7.60 7.55
N GLU A 2 -5.67 8.11 7.51
CA GLU A 2 -4.45 7.33 7.56
C GLU A 2 -3.51 7.91 8.62
N TYR A 3 -2.66 7.07 9.21
CA TYR A 3 -1.69 7.48 10.21
C TYR A 3 -0.37 6.71 10.04
N LEU A 4 0.75 7.39 10.25
CA LEU A 4 2.07 6.81 10.12
C LEU A 4 2.36 5.86 11.30
N LEU A 5 2.83 4.65 11.01
CA LEU A 5 3.25 3.67 12.02
C LEU A 5 4.77 3.66 12.19
N SER A 6 5.51 3.54 11.09
CA SER A 6 6.98 3.52 11.12
C SER A 6 7.57 3.91 9.77
N VAL A 7 8.80 4.43 9.82
CA VAL A 7 9.65 4.67 8.65
C VAL A 7 11.00 4.06 8.95
N ASP A 8 11.50 3.24 8.04
CA ASP A 8 12.84 2.68 8.08
C ASP A 8 13.57 3.03 6.77
N PRO A 9 14.38 4.10 6.77
CA PRO A 9 15.13 4.53 5.59
C PRO A 9 16.19 3.51 5.15
N SER A 10 16.72 2.70 6.08
CA SER A 10 17.77 1.73 5.76
C SER A 10 17.23 0.57 4.92
N SER A 11 15.98 0.16 5.16
CA SER A 11 15.28 -0.84 4.36
C SER A 11 14.33 -0.25 3.32
N MET A 12 14.27 1.08 3.19
CA MET A 12 13.34 1.82 2.33
C MET A 12 11.88 1.39 2.54
N ARG A 13 11.49 1.23 3.81
CA ARG A 13 10.18 0.74 4.22
C ARG A 13 9.38 1.82 4.94
N LEU A 14 8.12 1.94 4.55
CA LEU A 14 7.10 2.79 5.17
C LEU A 14 5.94 1.90 5.64
N GLN A 15 5.52 2.05 6.89
CA GLN A 15 4.31 1.41 7.40
C GLN A 15 3.31 2.48 7.86
N TYR A 16 2.04 2.29 7.51
CA TYR A 16 0.96 3.17 7.91
C TYR A 16 -0.31 2.36 8.22
N GLY A 17 -1.14 2.90 9.10
CA GLY A 17 -2.46 2.38 9.37
C GLY A 17 -3.49 3.17 8.57
N VAL A 18 -4.45 2.45 7.99
CA VAL A 18 -5.62 3.03 7.34
C VAL A 18 -6.80 2.76 8.27
N VAL A 19 -7.48 3.82 8.70
CA VAL A 19 -8.68 3.72 9.55
C VAL A 19 -9.91 3.40 8.69
N ARG A 20 -9.97 4.00 7.50
CA ARG A 20 -11.04 3.80 6.52
C ARG A 20 -10.52 4.16 5.13
N ASN A 21 -10.68 3.24 4.19
CA ASN A 21 -10.41 3.46 2.78
C ASN A 21 -11.74 3.65 2.04
N PRO A 22 -11.92 4.72 1.24
CA PRO A 22 -13.17 4.96 0.53
C PRO A 22 -13.49 3.90 -0.54
N PHE A 23 -12.48 3.13 -0.98
CA PHE A 23 -12.59 2.16 -2.07
C PHE A 23 -12.47 0.70 -1.61
N VAL A 24 -12.23 0.42 -0.33
CA VAL A 24 -12.02 -0.95 0.16
C VAL A 24 -12.94 -1.20 1.36
N PRO A 25 -13.82 -2.21 1.31
CA PRO A 25 -14.82 -2.48 2.35
C PRO A 25 -14.19 -3.24 3.53
N VAL A 26 -13.18 -2.65 4.16
CA VAL A 26 -12.55 -3.18 5.38
C VAL A 26 -12.49 -2.13 6.47
N ASP A 27 -12.77 -2.55 7.70
CA ASP A 27 -12.66 -1.72 8.90
C ASP A 27 -11.21 -1.60 9.34
N GLY A 28 -10.50 -0.77 8.58
CA GLY A 28 -9.11 -0.46 8.79
C GLY A 28 -8.15 -1.61 8.50
N TYR A 29 -6.91 -1.24 8.21
CA TYR A 29 -5.85 -2.19 7.89
C TYR A 29 -4.47 -1.58 8.07
N ARG A 30 -3.46 -2.43 8.17
CA ARG A 30 -2.06 -2.00 8.13
C ARG A 30 -1.54 -2.13 6.71
N ALA A 31 -0.94 -1.07 6.21
CA ALA A 31 -0.28 -1.04 4.93
C ALA A 31 1.23 -0.90 5.11
N GLU A 32 1.96 -1.55 4.22
CA GLU A 32 3.41 -1.45 4.11
C GLU A 32 3.78 -1.15 2.65
N VAL A 33 4.72 -0.23 2.47
CA VAL A 33 5.32 0.12 1.18
C VAL A 33 6.81 -0.10 1.31
N ASN A 34 7.38 -0.86 0.37
CA ASN A 34 8.82 -1.07 0.28
C ASN A 34 9.30 -0.64 -1.10
N VAL A 35 10.43 0.09 -1.14
CA VAL A 35 11.15 0.33 -2.39
C VAL A 35 12.17 -0.79 -2.59
N CYS A 36 11.95 -1.63 -3.61
CA CYS A 36 12.87 -2.68 -3.99
C CYS A 36 13.80 -2.17 -5.10
N VAL A 37 15.07 -1.92 -4.77
CA VAL A 37 16.08 -1.51 -5.75
C VAL A 37 16.74 -2.75 -6.36
N SER A 38 16.85 -2.78 -7.69
CA SER A 38 17.52 -3.82 -8.46
C SER A 38 18.47 -3.18 -9.49
N GLY A 39 19.34 -3.98 -10.09
CA GLY A 39 20.22 -3.50 -11.16
C GLY A 39 19.49 -2.99 -12.42
N LYS A 40 18.17 -3.19 -12.52
CA LYS A 40 17.33 -2.72 -13.64
C LYS A 40 16.46 -1.51 -13.28
N GLY A 41 16.58 -0.97 -12.07
CA GLY A 41 15.75 0.11 -11.55
C GLY A 41 15.10 -0.23 -10.21
N SER A 42 14.18 0.62 -9.77
CA SER A 42 13.43 0.49 -8.51
C SER A 42 11.98 0.10 -8.75
N THR A 43 11.42 -0.75 -7.90
CA THR A 43 9.99 -1.07 -7.89
C THR A 43 9.38 -0.79 -6.53
N LEU A 44 8.10 -0.39 -6.51
CA LEU A 44 7.33 -0.24 -5.28
C LEU A 44 6.56 -1.53 -5.02
N ARG A 45 6.65 -2.04 -3.79
CA ARG A 45 5.85 -3.17 -3.30
C ARG A 45 4.92 -2.70 -2.21
N PHE A 46 3.62 -2.88 -2.44
CA PHE A 46 2.57 -2.61 -1.46
C PHE A 46 2.12 -3.90 -0.80
N THR A 47 1.82 -3.86 0.48
CA THR A 47 1.28 -5.00 1.24
C THR A 47 0.23 -4.51 2.21
N GLY A 48 -1.00 -5.01 2.08
CA GLY A 48 -2.09 -4.78 3.04
C GLY A 48 -2.26 -5.96 3.98
N ARG A 49 -2.49 -5.69 5.26
CA ARG A 49 -2.86 -6.68 6.28
C ARG A 49 -4.12 -6.20 7.00
N PHE A 50 -5.20 -6.94 6.82
CA PHE A 50 -6.51 -6.65 7.37
C PHE A 50 -7.06 -7.88 8.08
N GLU A 51 -8.00 -7.67 8.99
CA GLU A 51 -8.74 -8.77 9.60
C GLU A 51 -9.68 -9.39 8.56
N ARG A 52 -9.95 -10.68 8.72
CA ARG A 52 -10.61 -11.56 7.75
C ARG A 52 -11.90 -10.91 7.21
N PRO A 53 -11.91 -10.41 5.97
CA PRO A 53 -13.07 -9.69 5.44
C PRO A 53 -14.16 -10.69 5.04
N GLU A 54 -15.39 -10.20 4.88
CA GLU A 54 -16.52 -11.00 4.40
C GLU A 54 -16.28 -11.56 2.99
N ASP A 55 -15.66 -10.74 2.12
CA ASP A 55 -15.25 -11.12 0.76
C ASP A 55 -13.75 -10.82 0.53
N PRO A 56 -12.85 -11.79 0.79
CA PRO A 56 -11.41 -11.60 0.63
C PRO A 56 -10.97 -11.31 -0.80
N GLU A 57 -11.59 -11.94 -1.79
CA GLU A 57 -11.20 -11.78 -3.20
C GLU A 57 -11.55 -10.38 -3.69
N GLN A 58 -12.75 -9.88 -3.34
CA GLN A 58 -13.15 -8.52 -3.66
C GLN A 58 -12.21 -7.49 -3.02
N VAL A 59 -11.91 -7.65 -1.73
CA VAL A 59 -11.00 -6.75 -1.01
C VAL A 59 -9.60 -6.75 -1.64
N GLU A 60 -9.09 -7.92 -2.02
CA GLU A 60 -7.79 -8.05 -2.68
C GLU A 60 -7.75 -7.30 -4.02
N GLN A 61 -8.78 -7.46 -4.87
CA GLN A 61 -8.86 -6.76 -6.15
C GLN A 61 -8.98 -5.24 -5.98
N MET A 62 -9.75 -4.77 -5.00
CA MET A 62 -9.90 -3.35 -4.72
C MET A 62 -8.61 -2.73 -4.20
N LEU A 63 -7.90 -3.42 -3.29
CA LEU A 63 -6.58 -2.98 -2.82
C LEU A 63 -5.55 -2.97 -3.94
N LEU A 64 -5.56 -3.97 -4.82
CA LEU A 64 -4.68 -4.01 -5.98
C LEU A 64 -4.89 -2.78 -6.88
N GLY A 65 -6.15 -2.46 -7.21
CA GLY A 65 -6.49 -1.26 -7.99
C GLY A 65 -6.07 0.03 -7.31
N ALA A 66 -6.32 0.16 -6.00
CA ALA A 66 -5.91 1.33 -5.21
C ALA A 66 -4.38 1.54 -5.24
N TYR A 67 -3.61 0.47 -5.06
CA TYR A 67 -2.14 0.55 -5.07
C TYR A 67 -1.56 0.77 -6.47
N GLN A 68 -2.20 0.25 -7.53
CA GLN A 68 -1.83 0.58 -8.91
C GLN A 68 -1.99 2.07 -9.19
N MET A 69 -3.14 2.67 -8.81
CA MET A 69 -3.37 4.11 -8.98
C MET A 69 -2.35 4.95 -8.19
N MET A 70 -2.01 4.55 -6.96
CA MET A 70 -0.96 5.20 -6.18
C MET A 70 0.40 5.11 -6.86
N THR A 71 0.76 3.93 -7.38
CA THR A 71 2.05 3.71 -8.08
C THR A 71 2.16 4.63 -9.29
N THR A 72 1.14 4.66 -10.17
CA THR A 72 1.11 5.54 -11.33
C THR A 72 1.21 7.03 -10.93
N SER A 73 0.57 7.43 -9.84
CA SER A 73 0.63 8.82 -9.36
C SER A 73 2.02 9.19 -8.86
N ILE A 74 2.72 8.26 -8.19
CA ILE A 74 4.10 8.46 -7.73
C ILE A 74 5.05 8.53 -8.94
N GLU A 75 4.91 7.63 -9.91
CA GLU A 75 5.72 7.64 -11.13
C GLU A 75 5.55 8.94 -11.92
N ALA A 76 4.31 9.43 -12.05
CA ALA A 76 4.01 10.70 -12.72
C ALA A 76 4.60 11.91 -11.99
N TYR A 77 4.64 11.89 -10.65
CA TYR A 77 5.25 12.96 -9.85
C TYR A 77 6.78 13.00 -9.96
N LEU A 78 7.41 11.84 -10.16
CA LEU A 78 8.88 11.71 -10.25
C LEU A 78 9.43 11.96 -11.66
N SER A 79 8.57 12.03 -12.67
CA SER A 79 8.91 12.27 -14.08
C SER A 79 9.00 13.75 -14.40
#